data_AF-A0A060S7Y8-F1
#
_entry.id   AF-A0A060S7Y8-F1
#
_cell.length_a   1.000
_cell.length_b   1.000
_cell.length_c   1.000
_cell.angle_alpha   90.00
_cell.angle_beta   90.00
_cell.angle_gamma   90.00
#
_symmetry.space_group_name_H-M   'P 1'
#
loop_
_entity.id
_entity.type
_entity.pdbx_description
1 polymer ?
#
loop_
_entity_poly.entity_id
_entity_poly.type
_entity_poly.pdbx_seq_one_letter_code
_entity_poly.pdbx_strand_id
1 'polypeptide(L)'
;MIGDSPPEYVFIRLSILALRSIAPLSILYVALSAYHGRFLFRWWLGLYAVAEAAFYLFVFLPRSKLLQKAATHPPLPSREEREALFQKCFERVSDGQKAYGWFFSASPDGIRRENIVEWLLWAIFGSHREGLKDEWADELQTYVQKMEDLMGRKIEEGWDQTVRCMKVTLDPVDMIHRPLLWYFVSLPHRSATKDPILFIHGIGIGLWPYVPFFGDLLEADPDVGIIAIENLSISMRISRPPLSRTEMLEALVELLDAHDIERVVVAAHSYGTVIAAHMLRDPQLCARVSAWLLVDPVPFLLHLPSVAYNFVYRAPRTANEWQLSNILWKEDLAGKKVAVVLCGRDQIVDAAEVRRYLTGEDDADVEFVWKKDGLEVLYYPTLDHSQVFDTKQLRRPMVDIVQGFSARPRTD
;
A
#
# COMPACT_ATOMS: atom_id res chain seq x y z
N MET A 1 -7.89 0.01 13.17
CA MET A 1 -8.23 0.97 12.09
C MET A 1 -9.42 1.83 12.54
N ILE A 2 -9.47 3.08 12.08
CA ILE A 2 -10.31 4.18 12.62
C ILE A 2 -11.76 3.74 12.87
N GLY A 3 -12.28 4.02 14.06
CA GLY A 3 -13.61 3.61 14.49
C GLY A 3 -14.72 4.14 13.57
N ASP A 4 -15.82 3.40 13.59
CA ASP A 4 -17.02 3.57 12.76
C ASP A 4 -18.01 4.57 13.36
N SER A 5 -17.60 5.36 14.36
CA SER A 5 -18.50 6.32 15.00
C SER A 5 -18.68 7.61 14.19
N PRO A 6 -19.87 8.24 14.22
CA PRO A 6 -20.11 9.51 13.53
C PRO A 6 -19.14 10.65 13.91
N PRO A 7 -18.73 10.82 15.18
CA PRO A 7 -17.72 11.82 15.56
C PRO A 7 -16.35 11.58 14.91
N GLU A 8 -15.91 10.33 14.82
CA GLU A 8 -14.65 9.96 14.17
C GLU A 8 -14.72 10.23 12.66
N TYR A 9 -15.84 9.90 12.02
CA TYR A 9 -16.08 10.26 10.62
C TYR A 9 -15.97 11.77 10.39
N VAL A 10 -16.61 12.59 11.24
CA VAL A 10 -16.52 14.06 11.15
C VAL A 10 -15.09 14.53 11.35
N PHE A 11 -14.36 13.99 12.33
CA PHE A 11 -12.96 14.30 12.57
C PHE A 11 -12.07 13.98 11.35
N ILE A 12 -12.26 12.81 10.72
CA ILE A 12 -11.56 12.42 9.50
C ILE A 12 -11.86 13.43 8.38
N ARG A 13 -13.13 13.78 8.17
CA ARG A 13 -13.53 14.70 7.10
C ARG A 13 -12.95 16.10 7.31
N LEU A 14 -12.93 16.60 8.54
CA LEU A 14 -12.31 17.87 8.89
C LEU A 14 -10.78 17.83 8.72
N SER A 15 -10.14 16.73 9.08
CA SER A 15 -8.70 16.53 8.89
C SER A 15 -8.32 16.49 7.41
N ILE A 16 -9.10 15.78 6.58
CA ILE A 16 -8.95 15.75 5.13
C ILE A 16 -9.12 17.17 4.56
N LEU A 17 -10.15 17.90 4.99
CA LEU A 17 -10.40 19.27 4.55
C LEU A 17 -9.23 20.20 4.91
N ALA A 18 -8.74 20.12 6.15
CA ALA A 18 -7.60 20.91 6.61
C ALA A 18 -6.36 20.64 5.75
N LEU A 19 -6.01 19.37 5.56
CA LEU A 19 -4.85 18.96 4.76
C LEU A 19 -4.98 19.38 3.29
N ARG A 20 -6.17 19.22 2.69
CA ARG A 20 -6.45 19.64 1.32
C ARG A 20 -6.44 21.16 1.14
N SER A 21 -6.66 21.92 2.21
CA SER A 21 -6.68 23.39 2.16
C SER A 21 -5.28 24.02 2.16
N ILE A 22 -4.23 23.28 2.54
CA ILE A 22 -2.87 23.86 2.69
C ILE A 22 -2.34 24.42 1.36
N ALA A 23 -2.47 23.69 0.26
CA ALA A 23 -2.02 24.13 -1.06
C ALA A 23 -2.77 25.38 -1.56
N PRO A 24 -4.12 25.41 -1.62
CA PRO A 24 -4.86 26.59 -2.09
C PRO A 24 -4.66 27.80 -1.16
N LEU A 25 -4.57 27.60 0.16
CA LEU A 25 -4.27 28.68 1.09
C LEU A 25 -2.84 29.21 0.91
N SER A 26 -1.86 28.35 0.62
CA SER A 26 -0.48 28.76 0.34
C SER A 26 -0.39 29.56 -0.96
N ILE A 27 -1.08 29.14 -2.01
CA ILE A 27 -1.18 29.90 -3.28
C ILE A 27 -1.80 31.28 -3.04
N LEU A 28 -2.92 31.34 -2.31
CA LEU A 28 -3.59 32.59 -1.97
C LEU A 28 -2.68 33.52 -1.15
N TYR A 29 -2.00 32.97 -0.14
CA TYR A 29 -1.05 33.71 0.68
C TYR A 29 0.11 34.31 -0.13
N VAL A 30 0.68 33.53 -1.06
CA VAL A 30 1.76 33.98 -1.94
C VAL A 30 1.28 35.10 -2.86
N ALA A 31 0.08 34.96 -3.45
CA ALA A 31 -0.50 35.99 -4.31
C ALA A 31 -0.74 37.32 -3.56
N LEU A 32 -1.30 37.25 -2.36
CA LEU A 32 -1.56 38.44 -1.53
C LEU A 32 -0.24 39.07 -1.02
N SER A 33 0.76 38.25 -0.65
CA SER A 33 2.07 38.75 -0.23
C SER A 33 2.82 39.43 -1.39
N ALA A 34 2.69 38.90 -2.60
CA ALA A 34 3.25 39.52 -3.81
C ALA A 34 2.58 40.87 -4.11
N TYR A 35 1.25 40.97 -3.98
CA TYR A 35 0.51 42.23 -4.16
C TYR A 35 0.94 43.32 -3.18
N HIS A 36 1.16 42.95 -1.92
CA HIS A 36 1.57 43.90 -0.87
C HIS A 36 3.09 44.16 -0.82
N GLY A 37 3.88 43.49 -1.66
CA GLY A 37 5.35 43.61 -1.69
C GLY A 37 6.06 43.14 -0.42
N ARG A 38 5.38 42.37 0.45
CA ARG A 38 5.92 41.85 1.72
C ARG A 38 5.17 40.59 2.15
N PHE A 39 5.81 39.76 2.94
CA PHE A 39 5.12 38.66 3.62
C PHE A 39 4.09 39.19 4.62
N LEU A 40 2.86 38.69 4.52
CA LEU A 40 1.74 39.11 5.39
C LEU A 40 1.86 38.54 6.80
N PHE A 41 2.52 37.39 6.94
CA PHE A 41 2.84 36.76 8.21
C PHE A 41 4.37 36.64 8.38
N ARG A 42 4.80 35.84 9.35
CA ARG A 42 6.23 35.58 9.61
C ARG A 42 6.92 35.03 8.36
N TRP A 43 8.16 35.44 8.14
CA TRP A 43 8.94 35.12 6.93
C TRP A 43 9.05 33.61 6.65
N TRP A 44 9.17 32.76 7.69
CA TRP A 44 9.28 31.30 7.52
C TRP A 44 7.97 30.66 7.01
N LEU A 45 6.80 31.16 7.43
CA LEU A 45 5.51 30.75 6.86
C LEU A 45 5.41 31.17 5.39
N GLY A 46 5.97 32.33 5.06
CA GLY A 46 6.04 32.78 3.67
C GLY A 46 6.91 31.90 2.79
N LEU A 47 8.08 31.48 3.28
CA LEU A 47 8.94 30.53 2.57
C LEU A 47 8.26 29.17 2.37
N TYR A 48 7.60 28.64 3.40
CA TYR A 48 6.82 27.40 3.28
C TYR A 48 5.72 27.55 2.22
N ALA A 49 4.93 28.62 2.29
CA ALA A 49 3.83 28.84 1.35
C ALA A 49 4.32 28.98 -0.10
N VAL A 50 5.48 29.62 -0.32
CA VAL A 50 6.13 29.68 -1.65
C VAL A 50 6.55 28.29 -2.12
N ALA A 51 7.20 27.49 -1.27
CA ALA A 51 7.63 26.14 -1.62
C ALA A 51 6.44 25.21 -1.90
N GLU A 52 5.41 25.25 -1.06
CA GLU A 52 4.15 24.53 -1.22
C GLU A 52 3.44 24.90 -2.53
N ALA A 53 3.30 26.20 -2.82
CA ALA A 53 2.66 26.68 -4.04
C ALA A 53 3.46 26.27 -5.28
N ALA A 54 4.78 26.39 -5.25
CA ALA A 54 5.65 25.98 -6.34
C ALA A 54 5.55 24.47 -6.60
N PHE A 55 5.58 23.65 -5.54
CA PHE A 55 5.41 22.21 -5.65
C PHE A 55 4.04 21.83 -6.23
N TYR A 56 2.96 22.44 -5.72
CA TYR A 56 1.62 22.18 -6.24
C TYR A 56 1.52 22.51 -7.73
N LEU A 57 1.97 23.69 -8.13
CA LEU A 57 1.82 24.21 -9.49
C LEU A 57 2.78 23.57 -10.50
N PHE A 58 4.03 23.32 -10.13
CA PHE A 58 5.08 22.90 -11.05
C PHE A 58 5.43 21.41 -10.95
N VAL A 59 5.06 20.72 -9.87
CA VAL A 59 5.31 19.29 -9.71
C VAL A 59 4.01 18.51 -9.72
N PHE A 60 3.07 18.82 -8.81
CA PHE A 60 1.84 18.04 -8.66
C PHE A 60 0.90 18.18 -9.86
N LEU A 61 0.56 19.39 -10.30
CA LEU A 61 -0.37 19.58 -11.42
C LEU A 61 0.16 18.98 -12.75
N PRO A 62 1.43 19.21 -13.17
CA PRO A 62 1.94 18.62 -14.40
C PRO A 62 2.02 17.10 -14.32
N ARG A 63 2.46 16.56 -13.17
CA ARG A 63 2.53 15.12 -12.94
C ARG A 63 1.14 14.49 -12.90
N SER A 64 0.16 15.17 -12.31
CA SER A 64 -1.23 14.72 -12.31
C SER A 64 -1.78 14.66 -13.72
N LYS A 65 -1.64 15.74 -14.50
CA LYS A 65 -2.05 15.72 -15.92
C LYS A 65 -1.36 14.64 -16.75
N LEU A 66 -0.08 14.37 -16.50
CA LEU A 66 0.67 13.31 -17.19
C LEU A 66 0.12 11.92 -16.83
N LEU A 67 -0.12 11.66 -15.54
CA LEU A 67 -0.56 10.36 -15.03
C LEU A 67 -2.06 10.08 -15.24
N GLN A 68 -2.86 11.09 -15.58
CA GLN A 68 -4.26 10.93 -16.00
C GLN A 68 -4.41 10.61 -17.49
N LYS A 69 -3.33 10.59 -18.26
CA LYS A 69 -3.39 10.15 -19.66
C LYS A 69 -3.77 8.67 -19.69
N ALA A 70 -4.64 8.30 -20.63
CA ALA A 70 -5.03 6.92 -20.85
C ALA A 70 -3.78 6.03 -20.98
N ALA A 71 -3.78 4.90 -20.28
CA ALA A 71 -2.69 3.95 -20.36
C ALA A 71 -2.55 3.43 -21.80
N THR A 72 -1.33 3.28 -22.29
CA THR A 72 -1.09 2.62 -23.56
C THR A 72 -1.31 1.12 -23.38
N HIS A 73 -2.44 0.64 -23.87
CA HIS A 73 -2.78 -0.78 -23.82
C HIS A 73 -2.04 -1.58 -24.91
N PRO A 74 -1.70 -2.86 -24.66
CA PRO A 74 -1.23 -3.76 -25.70
C PRO A 74 -2.27 -3.88 -26.83
N PRO A 75 -1.85 -4.27 -28.05
CA PRO A 75 -2.79 -4.46 -29.16
C PRO A 75 -3.88 -5.47 -28.78
N LEU A 76 -5.11 -5.20 -29.24
CA LEU A 76 -6.27 -6.04 -28.98
C LEU A 76 -6.01 -7.48 -29.45
N PRO A 77 -6.21 -8.49 -28.59
CA PRO A 77 -6.11 -9.90 -28.98
C PRO A 77 -7.11 -10.24 -30.09
N SER A 78 -6.86 -11.33 -30.82
CA SER A 78 -7.79 -11.82 -31.85
C SER A 78 -9.15 -12.21 -31.27
N ARG A 79 -10.18 -12.30 -32.13
CA ARG A 79 -11.55 -12.69 -31.71
C ARG A 79 -11.58 -14.04 -30.99
N GLU A 80 -10.85 -15.04 -31.51
CA GLU A 80 -10.78 -16.37 -30.91
C GLU A 80 -10.15 -16.33 -29.51
N GLU A 81 -9.09 -15.53 -29.34
CA GLU A 81 -8.44 -15.36 -28.04
C GLU A 81 -9.34 -14.63 -27.04
N ARG A 82 -10.09 -13.60 -27.47
CA ARG A 82 -11.07 -12.90 -26.63
C ARG A 82 -12.20 -13.81 -26.19
N GLU A 83 -12.71 -14.65 -27.08
CA GLU A 83 -13.77 -15.61 -26.75
C GLU A 83 -13.28 -16.68 -25.78
N ALA A 84 -12.08 -17.23 -25.98
CA ALA A 84 -11.46 -18.17 -25.05
C ALA A 84 -11.21 -17.51 -23.68
N LEU A 85 -10.81 -16.23 -23.67
CA LEU A 85 -10.60 -15.43 -22.46
C LEU A 85 -11.90 -15.20 -21.67
N PHE A 86 -12.97 -14.85 -22.38
CA PHE A 86 -14.30 -14.68 -21.83
C PHE A 86 -14.80 -16.00 -21.23
N GLN A 87 -14.75 -17.08 -22.01
CA GLN A 87 -15.20 -18.41 -21.58
C GLN A 87 -14.46 -18.89 -20.32
N LYS A 88 -13.13 -18.76 -20.30
CA LYS A 88 -12.29 -19.14 -19.15
C LYS A 88 -12.59 -18.31 -17.88
N CYS A 89 -12.95 -17.04 -18.04
CA CYS A 89 -13.40 -16.20 -16.93
C CYS A 89 -14.80 -16.59 -16.46
N PHE A 90 -15.69 -16.79 -17.41
CA PHE A 90 -17.11 -17.04 -17.19
C PHE A 90 -17.36 -18.40 -16.51
N GLU A 91 -16.64 -19.47 -16.90
CA GLU A 91 -16.71 -20.79 -16.26
C GLU A 91 -16.29 -20.78 -14.77
N ARG A 92 -15.51 -19.78 -14.36
CA ARG A 92 -15.01 -19.64 -12.99
C ARG A 92 -15.90 -18.76 -12.11
N VAL A 93 -16.83 -18.01 -12.71
CA VAL A 93 -17.81 -17.20 -11.99
C VAL A 93 -19.04 -18.07 -11.78
N SER A 94 -19.04 -18.85 -10.70
CA SER A 94 -20.11 -19.81 -10.38
C SER A 94 -21.38 -19.17 -9.80
N ASP A 95 -21.41 -17.84 -9.63
CA ASP A 95 -22.47 -17.12 -8.93
C ASP A 95 -22.75 -15.78 -9.62
N GLY A 96 -23.93 -15.66 -10.23
CA GLY A 96 -24.41 -14.44 -10.85
C GLY A 96 -24.50 -13.26 -9.89
N GLN A 97 -24.59 -13.49 -8.56
CA GLN A 97 -24.57 -12.40 -7.59
C GLN A 97 -23.21 -11.68 -7.50
N LYS A 98 -22.11 -12.40 -7.77
CA LYS A 98 -20.76 -11.81 -7.77
C LYS A 98 -20.51 -10.90 -8.98
N ALA A 99 -21.28 -11.07 -10.06
CA ALA A 99 -21.19 -10.20 -11.24
C ALA A 99 -21.70 -8.77 -10.95
N TYR A 100 -22.69 -8.59 -10.07
CA TYR A 100 -23.18 -7.27 -9.64
C TYR A 100 -22.11 -6.45 -8.93
N GLY A 101 -21.12 -7.10 -8.34
CA GLY A 101 -20.00 -6.45 -7.65
C GLY A 101 -19.18 -5.52 -8.54
N TRP A 102 -19.34 -5.57 -9.88
CA TRP A 102 -18.69 -4.66 -10.83
C TRP A 102 -19.43 -3.34 -11.05
N PHE A 103 -20.63 -3.17 -10.48
CA PHE A 103 -21.45 -1.98 -10.66
C PHE A 103 -21.65 -1.26 -9.33
N PHE A 104 -21.36 0.05 -9.30
CA PHE A 104 -21.49 0.87 -8.11
C PHE A 104 -22.96 1.03 -7.69
N SER A 105 -23.26 0.64 -6.45
CA SER A 105 -24.55 0.90 -5.77
C SER A 105 -25.80 0.46 -6.53
N ALA A 106 -25.69 -0.55 -7.40
CA ALA A 106 -26.83 -1.05 -8.16
C ALA A 106 -27.59 -2.11 -7.36
N SER A 107 -28.89 -1.89 -7.13
CA SER A 107 -29.82 -3.02 -6.96
C SER A 107 -29.72 -3.88 -8.22
N PRO A 108 -29.75 -5.22 -8.13
CA PRO A 108 -29.78 -6.09 -9.30
C PRO A 108 -30.74 -5.56 -10.37
N ASP A 109 -31.93 -5.09 -10.00
CA ASP A 109 -32.97 -4.62 -10.94
C ASP A 109 -32.66 -3.30 -11.68
N GLY A 110 -31.64 -2.55 -11.26
CA GLY A 110 -31.26 -1.28 -11.90
C GLY A 110 -30.31 -1.44 -13.09
N ILE A 111 -29.65 -2.60 -13.24
CA ILE A 111 -28.68 -2.81 -14.32
C ILE A 111 -29.41 -3.06 -15.63
N ARG A 112 -29.19 -2.17 -16.61
CA ARG A 112 -29.72 -2.30 -17.96
C ARG A 112 -28.67 -2.84 -18.93
N ARG A 113 -29.13 -3.32 -20.08
CA ARG A 113 -28.29 -3.98 -21.09
C ARG A 113 -27.13 -3.09 -21.55
N GLU A 114 -27.36 -1.80 -21.74
CA GLU A 114 -26.33 -0.88 -22.22
C GLU A 114 -25.25 -0.59 -21.17
N ASN A 115 -25.56 -0.70 -19.87
CA ASN A 115 -24.55 -0.63 -18.80
C ASN A 115 -23.63 -1.86 -18.83
N ILE A 116 -24.15 -3.03 -19.21
CA ILE A 116 -23.36 -4.26 -19.37
C ILE A 116 -22.50 -4.21 -20.62
N VAL A 117 -23.04 -3.65 -21.72
CA VAL A 117 -22.26 -3.41 -22.94
C VAL A 117 -21.07 -2.49 -22.65
N GLU A 118 -21.27 -1.42 -21.87
CA GLU A 118 -20.17 -0.56 -21.43
C GLU A 118 -19.12 -1.33 -20.63
N TRP A 119 -19.55 -2.16 -19.68
CA TRP A 119 -18.65 -2.97 -18.87
C TRP A 119 -17.87 -3.99 -19.72
N LEU A 120 -18.53 -4.67 -20.67
CA LEU A 120 -17.90 -5.64 -21.58
C LEU A 120 -16.91 -4.97 -22.54
N LEU A 121 -17.24 -3.79 -23.05
CA LEU A 121 -16.33 -2.98 -23.88
C LEU A 121 -15.04 -2.64 -23.13
N TRP A 122 -15.14 -2.32 -21.85
CA TRP A 122 -13.96 -2.18 -21.02
C TRP A 122 -13.25 -3.52 -20.78
N ALA A 123 -13.96 -4.53 -20.28
CA ALA A 123 -13.38 -5.77 -19.77
C ALA A 123 -12.70 -6.63 -20.86
N ILE A 124 -13.21 -6.58 -22.09
CA ILE A 124 -12.75 -7.42 -23.20
C ILE A 124 -12.03 -6.60 -24.28
N PHE A 125 -12.50 -5.38 -24.54
CA PHE A 125 -11.98 -4.55 -25.64
C PHE A 125 -11.13 -3.38 -25.16
N GLY A 126 -10.98 -3.17 -23.84
CA GLY A 126 -10.22 -2.05 -23.29
C GLY A 126 -10.67 -0.69 -23.82
N SER A 127 -11.93 -0.57 -24.25
CA SER A 127 -12.45 0.59 -24.97
C SER A 127 -13.59 1.25 -24.20
N HIS A 128 -13.71 2.56 -24.36
CA HIS A 128 -14.92 3.28 -23.98
C HIS A 128 -16.06 2.96 -24.96
N ARG A 129 -17.30 3.26 -24.53
CA ARG A 129 -18.50 3.15 -25.36
C ARG A 129 -18.40 3.93 -26.68
N GLU A 130 -17.74 5.09 -26.65
CA GLU A 130 -17.51 5.95 -27.83
C GLU A 130 -16.58 5.30 -28.88
N GLY A 131 -15.78 4.31 -28.47
CA GLY A 131 -14.89 3.55 -29.35
C GLY A 131 -15.52 2.25 -29.87
N LEU A 132 -16.82 2.05 -29.71
CA LEU A 132 -17.52 0.87 -30.24
C LEU A 132 -17.39 0.83 -31.77
N LYS A 133 -16.90 -0.30 -32.28
CA LYS A 133 -16.84 -0.57 -33.72
C LYS A 133 -17.92 -1.56 -34.12
N ASP A 134 -18.45 -1.39 -35.33
CA ASP A 134 -19.50 -2.26 -35.88
C ASP A 134 -19.07 -3.74 -35.93
N GLU A 135 -17.79 -4.01 -36.16
CA GLU A 135 -17.20 -5.37 -36.14
C GLU A 135 -17.31 -6.10 -34.79
N TRP A 136 -17.54 -5.38 -33.69
CA TRP A 136 -17.64 -5.97 -32.35
C TRP A 136 -19.09 -6.18 -31.90
N ALA A 137 -20.07 -5.66 -32.64
CA ALA A 137 -21.47 -5.68 -32.24
C ALA A 137 -21.97 -7.12 -32.04
N ASP A 138 -21.74 -8.01 -33.02
CA ASP A 138 -22.19 -9.41 -32.96
C ASP A 138 -21.54 -10.21 -31.82
N GLU A 139 -20.25 -9.93 -31.56
CA GLU A 139 -19.49 -10.56 -30.47
C GLU A 139 -20.01 -10.10 -29.10
N LEU A 140 -20.25 -8.79 -28.93
CA LEU A 140 -20.82 -8.22 -27.71
C LEU A 140 -22.22 -8.76 -27.43
N GLN A 141 -23.06 -8.92 -28.47
CA GLN A 141 -24.38 -9.53 -28.30
C GLN A 141 -24.29 -10.95 -27.75
N THR A 142 -23.33 -11.73 -28.26
CA THR A 142 -23.09 -13.09 -27.77
C THR A 142 -22.67 -13.10 -26.29
N TYR A 143 -21.82 -12.16 -25.87
CA TYR A 143 -21.40 -12.05 -24.47
C TYR A 143 -22.50 -11.56 -23.54
N VAL A 144 -23.35 -10.62 -23.99
CA VAL A 144 -24.52 -10.17 -23.24
C VAL A 144 -25.49 -11.34 -23.04
N GLN A 145 -25.76 -12.15 -24.07
CA GLN A 145 -26.65 -13.31 -23.94
C GLN A 145 -26.13 -14.31 -22.91
N LYS A 146 -24.82 -14.61 -22.93
CA LYS A 146 -24.21 -15.47 -21.91
C LYS A 146 -24.34 -14.86 -20.51
N MET A 147 -24.21 -13.55 -20.36
CA MET A 147 -24.42 -12.88 -19.07
C MET A 147 -25.88 -12.97 -18.59
N GLU A 148 -26.88 -12.85 -19.47
CA GLU A 148 -28.29 -13.08 -19.13
C GLU A 148 -28.54 -14.50 -18.62
N ASP A 149 -27.93 -15.50 -19.29
CA ASP A 149 -28.02 -16.90 -18.89
C ASP A 149 -27.40 -17.13 -17.49
N LEU A 150 -26.26 -16.50 -17.20
CA LEU A 150 -25.60 -16.60 -15.88
C LEU A 150 -26.41 -15.94 -14.77
N MET A 151 -27.05 -14.81 -15.08
CA MET A 151 -27.85 -14.04 -14.13
C MET A 151 -29.23 -14.67 -13.92
N GLY A 152 -29.59 -15.68 -14.71
CA GLY A 152 -30.88 -16.38 -14.63
C GLY A 152 -32.08 -15.49 -14.95
N ARG A 153 -31.86 -14.35 -15.62
CA ARG A 153 -32.90 -13.38 -15.97
C ARG A 153 -32.53 -12.63 -17.24
N LYS A 154 -33.57 -12.23 -17.99
CA LYS A 154 -33.41 -11.33 -19.12
C LYS A 154 -33.17 -9.91 -18.62
N ILE A 155 -32.20 -9.22 -19.19
CA ILE A 155 -31.84 -7.87 -18.76
C ILE A 155 -32.68 -6.88 -19.57
N GLU A 156 -33.30 -5.92 -18.89
CA GLU A 156 -34.12 -4.91 -19.57
C GLU A 156 -33.26 -4.02 -20.48
N GLU A 157 -33.79 -3.73 -21.67
CA GLU A 157 -33.16 -2.81 -22.62
C GLU A 157 -33.18 -1.38 -22.07
N GLY A 158 -32.12 -0.62 -22.34
CA GLY A 158 -32.02 0.79 -22.00
C GLY A 158 -30.74 1.13 -21.26
N TRP A 159 -30.65 2.39 -20.85
CA TRP A 159 -29.51 2.90 -20.11
C TRP A 159 -29.98 3.51 -18.81
N ASP A 160 -29.41 3.06 -17.69
CA ASP A 160 -29.56 3.73 -16.41
C ASP A 160 -28.36 4.65 -16.15
N GLN A 161 -28.63 5.94 -16.01
CA GLN A 161 -27.60 6.95 -15.71
C GLN A 161 -27.11 6.92 -14.26
N THR A 162 -27.87 6.27 -13.37
CA THR A 162 -27.53 6.13 -11.96
C THR A 162 -26.60 4.95 -11.70
N VAL A 163 -26.53 4.00 -12.64
CA VAL A 163 -25.65 2.83 -12.57
C VAL A 163 -24.33 3.10 -13.28
N ARG A 164 -23.23 2.95 -12.56
CA ARG A 164 -21.86 3.06 -13.11
C ARG A 164 -21.13 1.74 -12.94
N CYS A 165 -20.47 1.27 -13.99
CA CYS A 165 -19.58 0.11 -13.91
C CYS A 165 -18.15 0.54 -13.55
N MET A 166 -17.44 -0.28 -12.78
CA MET A 166 -16.01 -0.12 -12.52
C MET A 166 -15.22 -0.48 -13.78
N LYS A 167 -14.42 0.47 -14.26
CA LYS A 167 -13.49 0.29 -15.39
C LYS A 167 -12.07 0.55 -14.92
N VAL A 168 -11.49 -0.40 -14.19
CA VAL A 168 -10.23 -0.24 -13.43
C VAL A 168 -9.06 0.34 -14.26
N THR A 169 -9.06 0.14 -15.57
CA THR A 169 -8.01 0.65 -16.47
C THR A 169 -8.36 1.94 -17.22
N LEU A 170 -9.62 2.37 -17.19
CA LEU A 170 -10.12 3.53 -17.94
C LEU A 170 -10.73 4.62 -17.03
N ASP A 171 -11.14 4.27 -15.81
CA ASP A 171 -11.69 5.22 -14.86
C ASP A 171 -10.60 6.21 -14.40
N PRO A 172 -10.90 7.52 -14.36
CA PRO A 172 -9.97 8.51 -13.85
C PRO A 172 -9.71 8.25 -12.37
N VAL A 173 -8.45 8.33 -11.95
CA VAL A 173 -8.09 8.15 -10.55
C VAL A 173 -7.96 9.50 -9.88
N ASP A 174 -8.72 9.72 -8.81
CA ASP A 174 -8.63 10.95 -8.03
C ASP A 174 -7.27 11.09 -7.36
N MET A 175 -6.37 11.86 -7.98
CA MET A 175 -5.08 12.18 -7.38
C MET A 175 -5.25 13.20 -6.26
N ILE A 176 -4.97 12.76 -5.02
CA ILE A 176 -5.02 13.63 -3.85
C ILE A 176 -3.64 14.26 -3.63
N HIS A 177 -3.59 15.59 -3.67
CA HIS A 177 -2.42 16.38 -3.30
C HIS A 177 -2.11 16.21 -1.80
N ARG A 178 -0.84 15.92 -1.48
CA ARG A 178 -0.33 15.96 -0.11
C ARG A 178 0.59 17.17 0.05
N PRO A 179 0.43 17.96 1.13
CA PRO A 179 1.29 19.11 1.40
C PRO A 179 2.78 18.75 1.44
N LEU A 180 3.64 19.70 1.10
CA LEU A 180 5.09 19.55 1.05
C LEU A 180 5.65 18.94 2.34
N LEU A 181 5.12 19.34 3.50
CA LEU A 181 5.51 18.82 4.81
C LEU A 181 5.41 17.29 4.92
N TRP A 182 4.51 16.64 4.16
CA TRP A 182 4.40 15.17 4.11
C TRP A 182 5.63 14.49 3.52
N TYR A 183 6.36 15.17 2.64
CA TYR A 183 7.61 14.67 2.05
C TYR A 183 8.83 15.00 2.92
N PHE A 184 8.65 15.82 3.97
CA PHE A 184 9.67 16.19 4.94
C PHE A 184 9.45 15.55 6.32
N VAL A 185 8.72 14.43 6.40
CA VAL A 185 8.72 13.59 7.60
C VAL A 185 10.02 12.78 7.66
N SER A 186 11.14 13.50 7.68
CA SER A 186 12.44 13.03 8.15
C SER A 186 12.70 13.77 9.44
N LEU A 187 12.56 13.05 10.56
CA LEU A 187 12.85 13.65 11.85
C LEU A 187 14.36 13.58 12.06
N PRO A 188 15.05 14.74 12.22
CA PRO A 188 16.50 14.77 12.27
C PRO A 188 16.98 13.95 13.46
N HIS A 189 17.85 12.99 13.18
CA HIS A 189 18.49 12.18 14.19
C HIS A 189 19.52 13.03 14.95
N ARG A 190 19.39 13.09 16.28
CA ARG A 190 20.26 13.89 17.17
C ARG A 190 21.01 13.04 18.20
N SER A 191 20.58 11.80 18.41
CA SER A 191 21.18 10.92 19.41
C SER A 191 22.60 10.50 19.02
N ALA A 192 23.57 10.73 19.91
CA ALA A 192 24.95 10.25 19.72
C ALA A 192 25.11 8.75 20.05
N THR A 193 24.17 8.19 20.80
CA THR A 193 24.26 6.85 21.41
C THR A 193 23.32 5.83 20.77
N LYS A 194 22.48 6.25 19.82
CA LYS A 194 21.49 5.39 19.19
C LYS A 194 21.55 5.49 17.67
N ASP A 195 21.10 4.47 16.97
CA ASP A 195 20.95 4.46 15.51
C ASP A 195 19.53 4.96 15.11
N PRO A 196 19.38 5.69 13.99
CA PRO A 196 18.08 6.11 13.47
C PRO A 196 17.25 4.93 12.95
N ILE A 197 15.94 5.14 12.82
CA ILE A 197 14.98 4.11 12.41
C ILE A 197 14.57 4.34 10.95
N LEU A 198 14.77 3.34 10.11
CA LEU A 198 14.22 3.27 8.76
C LEU A 198 12.91 2.49 8.77
N PHE A 199 11.78 3.15 8.48
CA PHE A 199 10.46 2.53 8.47
C PHE A 199 9.94 2.27 7.05
N ILE A 200 9.49 1.05 6.79
CA ILE A 200 8.95 0.59 5.50
C ILE A 200 7.53 0.04 5.68
N HIS A 201 6.55 0.72 5.10
CA HIS A 201 5.13 0.37 5.29
C HIS A 201 4.64 -0.78 4.40
N GLY A 202 3.46 -1.31 4.75
CA GLY A 202 2.74 -2.32 3.98
C GLY A 202 1.80 -1.74 2.92
N ILE A 203 1.08 -2.59 2.18
CA ILE A 203 0.07 -2.13 1.22
C ILE A 203 -1.04 -1.37 1.96
N GLY A 204 -1.41 -0.19 1.47
CA GLY A 204 -2.44 0.61 2.13
C GLY A 204 -2.46 2.06 1.67
N ILE A 205 -2.96 2.97 2.52
CA ILE A 205 -3.06 4.40 2.22
C ILE A 205 -1.76 5.20 2.50
N GLY A 206 -0.61 4.51 2.42
CA GLY A 206 0.72 5.03 2.73
C GLY A 206 1.02 5.05 4.23
N LEU A 207 1.74 6.08 4.69
CA LEU A 207 2.24 6.18 6.06
C LEU A 207 1.19 6.54 7.14
N TRP A 208 -0.02 6.93 6.73
CA TRP A 208 -1.06 7.43 7.65
C TRP A 208 -1.38 6.49 8.83
N PRO A 209 -1.56 5.16 8.65
CA PRO A 209 -1.88 4.27 9.76
C PRO A 209 -0.81 4.20 10.84
N TYR A 210 0.43 4.57 10.50
CA TYR A 210 1.60 4.47 11.38
C TYR A 210 1.91 5.77 12.13
N VAL A 211 1.18 6.86 11.87
CA VAL A 211 1.39 8.15 12.56
C VAL A 211 1.32 8.01 14.09
N PRO A 212 0.37 7.28 14.69
CA PRO A 212 0.36 7.06 16.13
C PRO A 212 1.60 6.28 16.63
N PHE A 213 2.08 5.31 15.85
CA PHE A 213 3.30 4.56 16.17
C PHE A 213 4.54 5.46 16.16
N PHE A 214 4.67 6.35 15.17
CA PHE A 214 5.73 7.35 15.14
C PHE A 214 5.64 8.31 16.34
N GLY A 215 4.42 8.73 16.71
CA GLY A 215 4.19 9.54 17.90
C GLY A 215 4.70 8.87 19.18
N ASP A 216 4.38 7.58 19.37
CA ASP A 216 4.83 6.82 20.55
C ASP A 216 6.35 6.61 20.57
N LEU A 217 7.00 6.41 19.42
CA LEU A 217 8.46 6.33 19.31
C LEU A 217 9.13 7.64 19.75
N LEU A 218 8.59 8.79 19.31
CA LEU A 218 9.13 10.12 19.63
C LEU A 218 8.88 10.53 21.08
N GLU A 219 7.71 10.16 21.63
CA GLU A 219 7.42 10.36 23.04
C GLU A 219 8.42 9.58 23.91
N ALA A 220 8.78 8.38 23.48
CA ALA A 220 9.67 7.51 24.22
C ALA A 220 11.15 7.88 24.03
N ASP A 221 11.56 8.37 22.85
CA ASP A 221 12.91 8.89 22.59
C ASP A 221 12.90 10.02 21.53
N PRO A 222 12.91 11.29 21.95
CA PRO A 222 12.78 12.43 21.04
C PRO A 222 14.03 12.70 20.18
N ASP A 223 15.17 12.10 20.51
CA ASP A 223 16.45 12.34 19.82
C ASP A 223 16.77 11.27 18.75
N VAL A 224 16.01 10.18 18.71
CA VAL A 224 16.14 9.15 17.66
C VAL A 224 15.36 9.58 16.41
N GLY A 225 16.06 9.68 15.28
CA GLY A 225 15.46 10.07 14.02
C GLY A 225 14.68 8.93 13.38
N ILE A 226 13.62 9.27 12.65
CA ILE A 226 12.80 8.33 11.89
C ILE A 226 12.80 8.76 10.43
N ILE A 227 13.18 7.83 9.56
CA ILE A 227 13.04 7.94 8.10
C ILE A 227 11.93 6.99 7.69
N ALA A 228 10.76 7.54 7.35
CA ALA A 228 9.64 6.74 6.88
C ALA A 228 9.53 6.84 5.36
N ILE A 229 9.76 5.74 4.66
CA ILE A 229 9.70 5.70 3.19
C ILE A 229 8.28 5.41 2.75
N GLU A 230 7.65 6.34 2.00
CA GLU A 230 6.39 6.07 1.32
C GLU A 230 6.65 5.42 -0.05
N ASN A 231 6.47 4.11 -0.15
CA ASN A 231 6.51 3.40 -1.41
C ASN A 231 5.19 3.62 -2.17
N LEU A 232 5.24 4.48 -3.17
CA LEU A 232 4.06 4.91 -3.94
C LEU A 232 3.36 3.74 -4.67
N SER A 233 4.08 2.70 -5.05
CA SER A 233 3.53 1.55 -5.78
C SER A 233 2.64 0.66 -4.92
N ILE A 234 2.74 0.77 -3.60
CA ILE A 234 1.91 0.02 -2.64
C ILE A 234 1.04 0.94 -1.77
N SER A 235 1.01 2.24 -2.07
CA SER A 235 0.27 3.26 -1.31
C SER A 235 -1.13 3.55 -1.87
N MET A 236 -1.76 2.58 -2.56
CA MET A 236 -3.06 2.74 -3.25
C MET A 236 -3.10 3.99 -4.15
N ARG A 237 -2.02 4.22 -4.92
CA ARG A 237 -1.85 5.36 -5.82
C ARG A 237 -1.35 4.92 -7.18
N ILE A 238 -1.76 5.62 -8.23
CA ILE A 238 -1.06 5.55 -9.52
C ILE A 238 0.34 6.14 -9.32
N SER A 239 1.33 5.32 -9.59
CA SER A 239 2.73 5.67 -9.53
C SER A 239 3.40 5.28 -10.84
N ARG A 240 4.70 5.58 -10.96
CA ARG A 240 5.51 4.94 -12.00
C ARG A 240 5.52 3.43 -11.74
N PRO A 241 5.85 2.60 -12.75
CA PRO A 241 6.05 1.18 -12.52
C PRO A 241 6.91 0.94 -11.27
N PRO A 242 6.60 -0.09 -10.47
CA PRO A 242 7.40 -0.41 -9.30
C PRO A 242 8.86 -0.59 -9.70
N LEU A 243 9.76 -0.06 -8.87
CA LEU A 243 11.20 -0.23 -9.07
C LEU A 243 11.55 -1.72 -9.12
N SER A 244 12.51 -2.08 -9.98
CA SER A 244 13.12 -3.40 -9.89
C SER A 244 13.84 -3.56 -8.54
N ARG A 245 14.15 -4.81 -8.16
CA ARG A 245 14.88 -5.09 -6.92
C ARG A 245 16.17 -4.28 -6.81
N THR A 246 16.95 -4.23 -7.89
CA THR A 246 18.24 -3.53 -7.91
C THR A 246 18.06 -2.02 -7.76
N GLU A 247 17.18 -1.40 -8.55
CA GLU A 247 16.90 0.04 -8.47
C GLU A 247 16.34 0.44 -7.09
N MET A 248 15.54 -0.43 -6.47
CA MET A 248 15.01 -0.20 -5.13
C MET A 248 16.12 -0.19 -4.07
N LEU A 249 17.06 -1.14 -4.14
CA LEU A 249 18.19 -1.20 -3.20
C LEU A 249 19.17 -0.04 -3.43
N GLU A 250 19.46 0.31 -4.68
CA GLU A 250 20.28 1.48 -5.03
C GLU A 250 19.66 2.77 -4.50
N ALA A 251 18.34 2.97 -4.69
CA ALA A 251 17.65 4.13 -4.15
C ALA A 251 17.69 4.20 -2.61
N LEU A 252 17.68 3.05 -1.91
CA LEU A 252 17.85 3.00 -0.46
C LEU A 252 19.27 3.38 -0.03
N VAL A 253 20.29 2.92 -0.76
CA VAL A 253 21.68 3.31 -0.54
C VAL A 253 21.85 4.82 -0.74
N GLU A 254 21.40 5.35 -1.87
CA GLU A 254 21.47 6.78 -2.19
C GLU A 254 20.76 7.63 -1.13
N LEU A 255 19.62 7.17 -0.64
CA LEU A 255 18.88 7.83 0.43
C LEU A 255 19.67 7.85 1.74
N LEU A 256 20.26 6.73 2.16
CA LEU A 256 21.07 6.70 3.38
C LEU A 256 22.33 7.55 3.26
N ASP A 257 23.00 7.53 2.10
CA ASP A 257 24.18 8.33 1.81
C ASP A 257 23.85 9.83 1.78
N ALA A 258 22.73 10.23 1.16
CA ALA A 258 22.28 11.63 1.11
C ALA A 258 21.92 12.21 2.49
N HIS A 259 21.67 11.35 3.49
CA HIS A 259 21.41 11.73 4.86
C HIS A 259 22.60 11.53 5.81
N ASP A 260 23.77 11.15 5.30
CA ASP A 260 24.98 10.82 6.08
C ASP A 260 24.73 9.73 7.14
N ILE A 261 23.94 8.71 6.79
CA ILE A 261 23.56 7.64 7.70
C ILE A 261 24.34 6.36 7.43
N GLU A 262 25.25 6.05 8.34
CA GLU A 262 26.09 4.86 8.28
C GLU A 262 25.39 3.60 8.80
N ARG A 263 24.50 3.76 9.80
CA ARG A 263 23.81 2.65 10.47
C ARG A 263 22.34 2.96 10.73
N VAL A 264 21.47 1.97 10.61
CA VAL A 264 20.02 2.09 10.84
C VAL A 264 19.44 0.87 11.54
N VAL A 265 18.35 1.07 12.28
CA VAL A 265 17.39 0.00 12.62
C VAL A 265 16.31 -0.05 11.54
N VAL A 266 16.05 -1.20 10.95
CA VAL A 266 14.97 -1.36 9.96
C VAL A 266 13.70 -1.86 10.66
N ALA A 267 12.60 -1.13 10.51
CA ALA A 267 11.27 -1.53 10.95
C ALA A 267 10.35 -1.65 9.72
N ALA A 268 9.84 -2.84 9.44
CA ALA A 268 9.05 -3.11 8.25
C ALA A 268 7.76 -3.85 8.59
N HIS A 269 6.67 -3.51 7.89
CA HIS A 269 5.35 -4.11 8.10
C HIS A 269 4.78 -4.73 6.82
N SER A 270 4.18 -5.91 6.92
CA SER A 270 3.44 -6.57 5.84
C SER A 270 4.27 -6.61 4.55
N TYR A 271 3.78 -6.11 3.41
CA TYR A 271 4.56 -6.07 2.16
C TYR A 271 5.92 -5.37 2.29
N GLY A 272 6.06 -4.37 3.16
CA GLY A 272 7.34 -3.71 3.43
C GLY A 272 8.44 -4.68 3.90
N THR A 273 8.06 -5.81 4.50
CA THR A 273 9.02 -6.85 4.92
C THR A 273 9.65 -7.59 3.73
N VAL A 274 9.05 -7.55 2.54
CA VAL A 274 9.70 -8.03 1.29
C VAL A 274 10.93 -7.18 0.97
N ILE A 275 10.80 -5.85 1.11
CA ILE A 275 11.90 -4.91 0.91
C ILE A 275 12.98 -5.13 1.98
N ALA A 276 12.56 -5.32 3.24
CA ALA A 276 13.49 -5.67 4.31
C ALA A 276 14.25 -6.99 4.04
N ALA A 277 13.57 -8.01 3.50
CA ALA A 277 14.21 -9.27 3.10
C ALA A 277 15.22 -9.07 1.95
N HIS A 278 14.96 -8.16 1.03
CA HIS A 278 15.95 -7.78 0.01
C HIS A 278 17.16 -7.07 0.60
N MET A 279 16.95 -6.11 1.51
CA MET A 279 18.05 -5.44 2.22
C MET A 279 18.88 -6.43 3.04
N LEU A 280 18.25 -7.43 3.65
CA LEU A 280 18.90 -8.47 4.44
C LEU A 280 19.89 -9.30 3.60
N ARG A 281 19.58 -9.51 2.31
CA ARG A 281 20.38 -10.30 1.36
C ARG A 281 21.40 -9.48 0.60
N ASP A 282 21.24 -8.16 0.57
CA ASP A 282 22.19 -7.25 -0.04
C ASP A 282 23.36 -6.99 0.91
N PRO A 283 24.61 -7.35 0.56
CA PRO A 283 25.74 -7.21 1.48
C PRO A 283 26.00 -5.77 1.95
N GLN A 284 25.76 -4.78 1.08
CA GLN A 284 26.03 -3.38 1.37
C GLN A 284 25.00 -2.82 2.37
N LEU A 285 23.71 -3.03 2.10
CA LEU A 285 22.65 -2.56 3.00
C LEU A 285 22.62 -3.38 4.29
N CYS A 286 22.78 -4.69 4.22
CA CYS A 286 22.78 -5.56 5.40
C CYS A 286 23.87 -5.18 6.41
N ALA A 287 25.04 -4.76 5.95
CA ALA A 287 26.13 -4.27 6.82
C ALA A 287 25.80 -2.95 7.54
N ARG A 288 24.87 -2.15 7.00
CA ARG A 288 24.39 -0.90 7.62
C ARG A 288 23.22 -1.11 8.58
N VAL A 289 22.60 -2.29 8.61
CA VAL A 289 21.46 -2.53 9.50
C VAL A 289 21.91 -3.12 10.83
N SER A 290 21.67 -2.40 11.92
CA SER A 290 22.03 -2.83 13.27
C SER A 290 21.01 -3.79 13.89
N ALA A 291 19.74 -3.67 13.53
CA ALA A 291 18.67 -4.56 13.99
C ALA A 291 17.42 -4.48 13.10
N TRP A 292 16.56 -5.49 13.19
CA TRP A 292 15.38 -5.68 12.34
C TRP A 292 14.12 -5.89 13.16
N LEU A 293 13.10 -5.05 12.96
CA LEU A 293 11.73 -5.31 13.42
C LEU A 293 10.86 -5.66 12.20
N LEU A 294 10.31 -6.87 12.19
CA LEU A 294 9.42 -7.36 11.13
C LEU A 294 8.03 -7.58 11.72
N VAL A 295 7.04 -6.82 11.26
CA VAL A 295 5.65 -6.88 11.75
C VAL A 295 4.77 -7.51 10.68
N ASP A 296 4.06 -8.58 11.04
CA ASP A 296 3.25 -9.41 10.14
C ASP A 296 3.97 -9.73 8.81
N PRO A 297 5.15 -10.36 8.86
CA PRO A 297 6.00 -10.55 7.69
C PRO A 297 5.42 -11.53 6.66
N VAL A 298 5.16 -11.01 5.46
CA VAL A 298 4.70 -11.77 4.29
C VAL A 298 5.75 -12.73 3.70
N PRO A 299 7.07 -12.43 3.70
CA PRO A 299 8.08 -13.29 3.10
C PRO A 299 8.24 -14.69 3.68
N PHE A 300 7.75 -15.00 4.88
CA PHE A 300 7.92 -16.34 5.44
C PHE A 300 6.95 -17.33 4.79
N LEU A 301 7.45 -18.54 4.51
CA LEU A 301 6.62 -19.69 4.11
C LEU A 301 5.72 -19.45 2.87
N LEU A 302 6.08 -18.52 1.98
CA LEU A 302 5.32 -18.23 0.74
C LEU A 302 5.15 -19.44 -0.21
N HIS A 303 5.94 -20.49 -0.01
CA HIS A 303 5.84 -21.75 -0.75
C HIS A 303 4.71 -22.66 -0.26
N LEU A 304 4.08 -22.36 0.90
CA LEU A 304 3.00 -23.17 1.45
C LEU A 304 1.71 -23.01 0.64
N PRO A 305 0.94 -24.09 0.41
CA PRO A 305 -0.26 -24.06 -0.42
C PRO A 305 -1.33 -23.07 0.02
N SER A 306 -1.50 -22.81 1.32
CA SER A 306 -2.50 -21.87 1.85
C SER A 306 -2.16 -20.41 1.54
N VAL A 307 -0.88 -20.03 1.72
CA VAL A 307 -0.36 -18.70 1.39
C VAL A 307 -0.31 -18.50 -0.13
N ALA A 308 0.16 -19.52 -0.86
CA ALA A 308 0.10 -19.55 -2.31
C ALA A 308 -1.35 -19.48 -2.83
N TYR A 309 -2.32 -20.13 -2.20
CA TYR A 309 -3.74 -20.04 -2.60
C TYR A 309 -4.28 -18.61 -2.47
N ASN A 310 -4.01 -17.95 -1.33
CA ASN A 310 -4.48 -16.60 -1.03
C ASN A 310 -3.78 -15.51 -1.87
N PHE A 311 -2.52 -15.73 -2.29
CA PHE A 311 -1.76 -14.80 -3.16
C PHE A 311 -1.78 -15.14 -4.66
N VAL A 312 -1.85 -16.42 -5.05
CA VAL A 312 -1.63 -16.95 -6.41
C VAL A 312 -2.94 -17.42 -7.08
N TYR A 313 -3.91 -17.98 -6.34
CA TYR A 313 -5.06 -18.67 -6.94
C TYR A 313 -6.37 -17.86 -6.96
N ARG A 314 -6.39 -16.64 -6.39
CA ARG A 314 -7.39 -15.62 -6.75
C ARG A 314 -6.98 -14.99 -8.09
N ALA A 315 -7.74 -15.26 -9.15
CA ALA A 315 -7.30 -15.11 -10.56
C ALA A 315 -6.55 -13.80 -10.92
N PRO A 316 -5.23 -13.86 -11.20
CA PRO A 316 -4.43 -12.74 -11.72
C PRO A 316 -3.88 -13.00 -13.16
N ARG A 317 -3.42 -11.95 -13.86
CA ARG A 317 -2.98 -12.00 -15.29
C ARG A 317 -1.58 -11.40 -15.62
N THR A 318 -0.77 -10.86 -14.69
CA THR A 318 0.62 -10.38 -14.95
C THR A 318 1.52 -10.28 -13.70
N ALA A 319 2.84 -10.16 -13.93
CA ALA A 319 4.01 -9.76 -13.09
C ALA A 319 4.24 -10.41 -11.70
N ASN A 320 3.23 -11.07 -11.13
CA ASN A 320 3.25 -11.61 -9.78
C ASN A 320 3.90 -13.02 -9.68
N GLU A 321 4.35 -13.57 -10.81
CA GLU A 321 4.92 -14.93 -10.93
C GLU A 321 6.36 -15.07 -10.37
N TRP A 322 6.97 -13.99 -9.86
CA TRP A 322 8.37 -13.95 -9.40
C TRP A 322 8.58 -14.09 -7.86
N GLN A 323 7.52 -14.29 -7.07
CA GLN A 323 7.57 -14.17 -5.60
C GLN A 323 8.30 -15.30 -4.84
N LEU A 324 8.73 -16.37 -5.53
CA LEU A 324 9.54 -17.45 -4.91
C LEU A 324 10.96 -16.98 -4.51
N SER A 325 11.46 -15.89 -5.09
CA SER A 325 12.76 -15.29 -4.72
C SER A 325 12.74 -14.46 -3.43
N ASN A 326 11.55 -14.19 -2.89
CA ASN A 326 11.36 -13.32 -1.73
C ASN A 326 11.29 -14.08 -0.41
N ILE A 327 11.22 -15.42 -0.45
CA ILE A 327 11.02 -16.26 0.74
C ILE A 327 12.11 -15.98 1.77
N LEU A 328 11.74 -15.56 2.99
CA LEU A 328 12.64 -15.38 4.12
C LEU A 328 12.76 -16.70 4.88
N TRP A 329 13.99 -17.16 5.08
CA TRP A 329 14.28 -18.40 5.80
C TRP A 329 14.78 -18.08 7.21
N LYS A 330 14.57 -18.98 8.16
CA LYS A 330 15.06 -18.85 9.54
C LYS A 330 16.58 -18.69 9.57
N GLU A 331 17.27 -19.37 8.67
CA GLU A 331 18.73 -19.31 8.49
C GLU A 331 19.21 -17.91 8.08
N ASP A 332 18.39 -17.15 7.33
CA ASP A 332 18.70 -15.77 6.94
C ASP A 332 18.76 -14.82 8.17
N LEU A 333 18.09 -15.19 9.27
CA LEU A 333 18.03 -14.42 10.51
C LEU A 333 19.17 -14.74 11.48
N ALA A 334 19.89 -15.84 11.25
CA ALA A 334 20.88 -16.34 12.19
C ALA A 334 22.00 -15.32 12.43
N GLY A 335 22.35 -15.09 13.71
CA GLY A 335 23.40 -14.14 14.11
C GLY A 335 23.00 -12.67 13.99
N LYS A 336 21.74 -12.35 13.70
CA LYS A 336 21.21 -10.98 13.62
C LYS A 336 20.28 -10.69 14.79
N LYS A 337 20.18 -9.41 15.20
CA LYS A 337 19.21 -8.95 16.19
C LYS A 337 17.87 -8.70 15.49
N VAL A 338 16.90 -9.60 15.69
CA VAL A 338 15.62 -9.60 14.96
C VAL A 338 14.46 -9.74 15.93
N ALA A 339 13.42 -8.94 15.75
CA ALA A 339 12.13 -9.13 16.38
C ALA A 339 11.06 -9.38 15.31
N VAL A 340 10.24 -10.41 15.49
CA VAL A 340 9.11 -10.75 14.62
C VAL A 340 7.82 -10.64 15.43
N VAL A 341 6.86 -9.87 14.92
CA VAL A 341 5.53 -9.71 15.54
C VAL A 341 4.49 -10.35 14.65
N LEU A 342 3.63 -11.21 15.22
CA LEU A 342 2.66 -12.03 14.51
C LEU A 342 1.25 -11.87 15.10
N CYS A 343 0.28 -11.54 14.26
CA CYS A 343 -1.14 -11.53 14.61
C CYS A 343 -1.79 -12.89 14.29
N GLY A 344 -2.40 -13.55 15.27
CA GLY A 344 -2.84 -14.94 15.16
C GLY A 344 -4.02 -15.17 14.22
N ARG A 345 -4.89 -14.18 14.02
CA ARG A 345 -6.01 -14.21 13.06
C ARG A 345 -5.66 -13.59 11.73
N ASP A 346 -4.37 -13.42 11.43
CA ASP A 346 -3.89 -12.87 10.16
C ASP A 346 -4.47 -13.67 8.98
N GLN A 347 -5.32 -13.00 8.19
CA GLN A 347 -5.97 -13.57 7.02
C GLN A 347 -5.03 -13.74 5.80
N ILE A 348 -3.81 -13.19 5.87
CA ILE A 348 -2.84 -13.17 4.78
C ILE A 348 -1.81 -14.28 4.95
N VAL A 349 -1.21 -14.36 6.14
CA VAL A 349 -0.15 -15.32 6.46
C VAL A 349 -0.62 -16.20 7.60
N ASP A 350 -0.33 -17.50 7.50
CA ASP A 350 -0.58 -18.42 8.62
C ASP A 350 0.41 -18.16 9.76
N ALA A 351 0.04 -17.23 10.64
CA ALA A 351 0.89 -16.76 11.73
C ALA A 351 1.24 -17.87 12.73
N ALA A 352 0.37 -18.87 12.89
CA ALA A 352 0.64 -20.03 13.75
C ALA A 352 1.74 -20.92 13.15
N GLU A 353 1.68 -21.19 11.84
CA GLU A 353 2.73 -21.91 11.13
C GLU A 353 4.06 -21.15 11.12
N VAL A 354 4.05 -19.83 10.90
CA VAL A 354 5.26 -19.00 10.95
C VAL A 354 5.88 -19.03 12.35
N ARG A 355 5.05 -18.93 13.40
CA ARG A 355 5.52 -19.07 14.78
C ARG A 355 6.17 -20.43 15.01
N ARG A 356 5.51 -21.53 14.63
CA ARG A 356 6.04 -22.90 14.77
C ARG A 356 7.38 -23.04 14.03
N TYR A 357 7.46 -22.53 12.81
CA TYR A 357 8.69 -22.55 12.02
C TYR A 357 9.84 -21.80 12.70
N LEU A 358 9.58 -20.60 13.21
CA LEU A 358 10.61 -19.77 13.85
C LEU A 358 11.04 -20.31 15.22
N THR A 359 10.10 -20.76 16.03
CA THR A 359 10.33 -21.05 17.46
C THR A 359 10.46 -22.53 17.78
N GLY A 360 9.81 -23.40 16.98
CA GLY A 360 9.65 -24.83 17.26
C GLY A 360 8.55 -25.15 18.29
N GLU A 361 7.76 -24.16 18.71
CA GLU A 361 6.69 -24.29 19.72
C GLU A 361 5.31 -24.37 19.07
N ASP A 362 4.43 -25.21 19.62
CA ASP A 362 3.15 -25.57 18.99
C ASP A 362 1.90 -24.89 19.58
N ASP A 363 2.00 -24.24 20.75
CA ASP A 363 0.81 -23.74 21.47
C ASP A 363 0.36 -22.36 20.95
N ALA A 364 -0.43 -22.34 19.88
CA ALA A 364 -0.84 -21.13 19.16
C ALA A 364 -2.01 -20.37 19.81
N ASP A 365 -2.56 -20.83 20.94
CA ASP A 365 -3.73 -20.19 21.56
C ASP A 365 -3.35 -19.16 22.65
N VAL A 366 -2.06 -19.04 22.96
CA VAL A 366 -1.56 -18.22 24.08
C VAL A 366 -0.78 -17.02 23.56
N GLU A 367 -1.03 -15.84 24.15
CA GLU A 367 -0.18 -14.67 23.94
C GLU A 367 1.25 -14.99 24.41
N PHE A 368 2.21 -14.81 23.52
CA PHE A 368 3.49 -15.49 23.65
C PHE A 368 4.64 -14.57 23.25
N VAL A 369 5.62 -14.46 24.13
CA VAL A 369 6.91 -13.79 23.87
C VAL A 369 8.02 -14.82 24.01
N TRP A 370 8.76 -15.02 22.93
CA TRP A 370 9.87 -15.97 22.87
C TRP A 370 11.16 -15.27 22.47
N LYS A 371 12.27 -15.67 23.09
CA LYS A 371 13.59 -15.09 22.83
C LYS A 371 14.66 -16.18 22.84
N LYS A 372 15.42 -16.28 21.75
CA LYS A 372 16.60 -17.17 21.66
C LYS A 372 17.53 -16.69 20.55
N ASP A 373 18.84 -16.79 20.77
CA ASP A 373 19.86 -16.57 19.74
C ASP A 373 19.75 -15.25 18.95
N GLY A 374 19.29 -14.16 19.59
CA GLY A 374 19.10 -12.85 18.97
C GLY A 374 17.77 -12.66 18.23
N LEU A 375 16.95 -13.72 18.13
CA LEU A 375 15.59 -13.69 17.60
C LEU A 375 14.58 -13.57 18.75
N GLU A 376 13.70 -12.57 18.64
CA GLU A 376 12.55 -12.34 19.51
C GLU A 376 11.27 -12.50 18.70
N VAL A 377 10.28 -13.27 19.19
CA VAL A 377 8.99 -13.49 18.52
C VAL A 377 7.86 -13.13 19.47
N LEU A 378 6.99 -12.21 19.06
CA LEU A 378 5.78 -11.82 19.78
C LEU A 378 4.58 -12.32 18.98
N TYR A 379 3.67 -13.02 19.64
CA TYR A 379 2.49 -13.60 19.01
C TYR A 379 1.22 -13.22 19.76
N TYR A 380 0.25 -12.66 19.04
CA TYR A 380 -1.04 -12.20 19.56
C TYR A 380 -2.20 -13.01 18.96
N PRO A 381 -2.73 -14.05 19.64
CA PRO A 381 -3.67 -15.02 19.04
C PRO A 381 -4.97 -14.41 18.53
N THR A 382 -5.42 -13.31 19.10
CA THR A 382 -6.74 -12.73 18.85
C THR A 382 -6.74 -11.59 17.83
N LEU A 383 -5.57 -11.07 17.48
CA LEU A 383 -5.43 -9.94 16.56
C LEU A 383 -5.45 -10.42 15.12
N ASP A 384 -6.13 -9.67 14.27
CA ASP A 384 -6.07 -9.74 12.80
C ASP A 384 -4.89 -8.92 12.27
N HIS A 385 -4.53 -9.11 11.00
CA HIS A 385 -3.41 -8.47 10.33
C HIS A 385 -3.37 -6.96 10.59
N SER A 386 -2.21 -6.44 10.98
CA SER A 386 -1.94 -5.03 11.33
C SER A 386 -2.62 -4.47 12.57
N GLN A 387 -3.50 -5.22 13.26
CA GLN A 387 -4.23 -4.69 14.43
C GLN A 387 -3.31 -4.35 15.62
N VAL A 388 -2.08 -4.86 15.63
CA VAL A 388 -1.07 -4.49 16.63
C VAL A 388 -0.75 -2.98 16.63
N PHE A 389 -1.07 -2.25 15.55
CA PHE A 389 -0.91 -0.79 15.48
C PHE A 389 -2.10 0.00 16.08
N ASP A 390 -3.21 -0.63 16.43
CA ASP A 390 -4.47 0.07 16.69
C ASP A 390 -4.47 0.86 18.01
N THR A 391 -3.90 0.31 19.08
CA THR A 391 -3.92 0.94 20.41
C THR A 391 -2.52 1.18 20.95
N LYS A 392 -2.38 2.15 21.85
CA LYS A 392 -1.08 2.47 22.48
C LYS A 392 -0.54 1.28 23.27
N GLN A 393 -1.43 0.50 23.90
CA GLN A 393 -1.10 -0.70 24.64
C GLN A 393 -0.49 -1.77 23.71
N LEU A 394 -1.10 -2.00 22.55
CA LEU A 394 -0.60 -2.98 21.57
C LEU A 394 0.70 -2.51 20.88
N ARG A 395 0.88 -1.20 20.70
CA ARG A 395 2.11 -0.64 20.14
C ARG A 395 3.29 -0.65 21.10
N ARG A 396 3.05 -0.64 22.41
CA ARG A 396 4.09 -0.44 23.43
C ARG A 396 5.23 -1.46 23.34
N PRO A 397 4.98 -2.78 23.20
CA PRO A 397 6.06 -3.75 23.06
C PRO A 397 6.94 -3.50 21.83
N MET A 398 6.35 -3.09 20.70
CA MET A 398 7.12 -2.73 19.50
C MET A 398 7.99 -1.50 19.73
N VAL A 399 7.47 -0.49 20.43
CA VAL A 399 8.24 0.71 20.82
C VAL A 399 9.43 0.31 21.69
N ASP A 400 9.22 -0.49 22.74
CA ASP A 400 10.29 -0.90 23.66
C ASP A 400 11.39 -1.71 22.94
N ILE A 401 11.00 -2.60 22.03
CA ILE A 401 11.94 -3.37 21.18
C ILE A 401 12.77 -2.43 20.32
N VAL A 402 12.13 -1.51 19.58
CA VAL A 402 12.83 -0.58 18.67
C VAL A 402 13.77 0.34 19.45
N GLN A 403 13.38 0.76 20.66
CA GLN A 403 14.26 1.52 21.55
C GLN A 403 15.47 0.72 22.02
N GLY A 404 15.28 -0.55 22.38
CA GLY A 404 16.38 -1.45 22.74
C GLY A 404 17.26 -1.82 21.55
N PHE A 405 16.71 -1.80 20.34
CA PHE A 405 17.41 -2.10 19.09
C PHE A 405 18.26 -0.92 18.61
N SER A 406 17.76 0.30 18.76
CA SER A 406 18.48 1.51 18.38
C SER A 406 19.68 1.81 19.28
N ALA A 407 19.74 1.30 20.51
CA ALA A 407 20.90 1.49 21.38
C ALA A 407 22.20 0.92 20.79
N ARG A 408 23.25 1.77 20.69
CA ARG A 408 24.59 1.33 20.31
C ARG A 408 25.25 0.57 21.47
N PRO A 409 26.05 -0.47 21.19
CA PRO A 409 26.93 -1.05 22.21
C PRO A 409 27.84 0.03 22.79
N ARG A 410 28.09 0.02 24.10
CA ARG A 410 29.12 0.87 24.69
C ARG A 410 30.46 0.49 24.04
N THR A 411 31.07 1.46 23.35
CA THR A 411 32.48 1.40 22.98
C THR A 411 33.27 1.70 24.25
N ASP A 412 33.88 0.67 24.84
CA ASP A 412 34.87 0.83 25.91
C ASP A 412 36.16 1.50 25.38
#